data_AF-M0AKW3-F1
#
_entry.id   AF-M0AKW3-F1
#
_cell.length_a   1.000
_cell.length_b   1.000
_cell.length_c   1.000
_cell.angle_alpha   90.00
_cell.angle_beta   90.00
_cell.angle_gamma   90.00
#
_symmetry.space_group_name_H-M   'P 1'
#
loop_
_entity.id
_entity.type
_entity.pdbx_description
1 polymer ?
#
loop_
_entity_poly.entity_id
_entity_poly.type
_entity_poly.pdbx_seq_one_letter_code
_entity_poly.pdbx_strand_id
1 'polypeptide(L)'
;MQVDGQQGYISTIIGGRARVDFNHPLAGEDVEYEFEVLDVVDDREQQAAGLFEMYLGLEPELWIETDEVEEEVPVEPDEDADEDEDAEPEFETEVVEKETLYLEATPQMTMNQQWMMGKQQIGQDIIDQIGVDRVIVQEVIDGMGGMGMPGMMGGMGGGDIEEALEDADVDADEIVDELEGAEE
;
A
#
# COMPACT_ATOMS: atom_id res chain seq x y z
N MET A 1 31.31 26.01 -5.39
CA MET A 1 32.29 25.46 -4.42
C MET A 1 31.50 24.89 -3.25
N GLN A 2 31.99 23.85 -2.58
CA GLN A 2 31.38 23.36 -1.34
C GLN A 2 32.22 23.77 -0.13
N VAL A 3 31.59 24.36 0.88
CA VAL A 3 32.20 24.77 2.16
C VAL A 3 31.26 24.30 3.28
N ASP A 4 31.78 23.54 4.24
CA ASP A 4 31.00 23.01 5.38
C ASP A 4 29.70 22.30 4.97
N GLY A 5 29.73 21.58 3.85
CA GLY A 5 28.58 20.85 3.30
C GLY A 5 27.63 21.71 2.47
N GLN A 6 27.71 23.04 2.55
CA GLN A 6 26.88 23.97 1.77
C GLN A 6 27.50 24.26 0.41
N GLN A 7 26.68 24.25 -0.64
CA GLN A 7 27.08 24.76 -1.94
C GLN A 7 26.99 26.29 -1.95
N GLY A 8 28.03 26.94 -2.45
CA GLY A 8 28.07 28.38 -2.63
C GLY A 8 28.81 28.81 -3.90
N TYR A 9 28.45 29.99 -4.40
CA TYR A 9 29.07 30.63 -5.55
C TYR A 9 30.09 31.68 -5.09
N ILE A 10 31.28 31.70 -5.68
CA ILE A 10 32.30 32.71 -5.33
C ILE A 10 31.91 34.02 -6.04
N SER A 11 31.50 35.02 -5.27
CA SER A 11 31.15 36.33 -5.81
C SER A 11 32.39 37.17 -6.12
N THR A 12 33.43 37.12 -5.29
CA THR A 12 34.67 37.89 -5.50
C THR A 12 35.85 37.31 -4.73
N ILE A 13 37.08 37.44 -5.24
CA ILE A 13 38.32 37.12 -4.52
C ILE A 13 39.15 38.40 -4.33
N ILE A 14 39.48 38.73 -3.09
CA ILE A 14 40.27 39.93 -2.73
C ILE A 14 41.35 39.54 -1.72
N GLY A 15 42.62 39.75 -2.07
CA GLY A 15 43.74 39.63 -1.13
C GLY A 15 43.83 38.26 -0.43
N GLY A 16 43.53 37.17 -1.15
CA GLY A 16 43.54 35.81 -0.60
C GLY A 16 42.30 35.42 0.19
N ARG A 17 41.28 36.29 0.29
CA ARG A 17 39.96 35.97 0.85
C ARG A 17 38.94 35.86 -0.28
N ALA A 18 38.09 34.84 -0.25
CA ALA A 18 36.96 34.70 -1.15
C ALA A 18 35.68 35.13 -0.44
N ARG A 19 34.85 35.92 -1.10
CA ARG A 19 33.45 36.15 -0.72
C ARG A 19 32.60 35.08 -1.40
N VAL A 20 31.83 34.35 -0.62
CA VAL A 20 30.98 33.25 -1.09
C VAL A 20 29.53 33.61 -0.80
N ASP A 21 28.68 33.45 -1.80
CA ASP A 21 27.22 33.54 -1.69
C ASP A 21 26.63 32.14 -1.54
N PHE A 22 25.76 31.96 -0.55
CA PHE A 22 25.11 30.69 -0.22
C PHE A 22 23.60 30.72 -0.48
N ASN A 23 23.07 31.82 -1.01
CA ASN A 23 21.64 31.91 -1.33
C ASN A 23 21.28 30.98 -2.51
N HIS A 24 20.00 30.61 -2.60
CA HIS A 24 19.48 29.94 -3.78
C HIS A 24 19.75 30.80 -5.03
N PRO A 25 20.03 30.23 -6.21
CA PRO A 25 20.40 31.01 -7.41
C PRO A 25 19.41 32.08 -7.85
N LEU A 26 18.13 31.90 -7.52
CA LEU A 26 17.04 32.84 -7.82
C LEU A 26 16.63 33.70 -6.61
N ALA A 27 17.44 33.73 -5.55
CA ALA A 27 17.10 34.50 -4.36
C ALA A 27 17.11 36.00 -4.65
N GLY A 28 15.95 36.64 -4.48
CA GLY A 28 15.77 38.08 -4.74
C GLY A 28 15.45 38.42 -6.19
N GLU A 29 15.29 37.42 -7.05
CA GLU A 29 14.79 37.58 -8.43
C GLU A 29 13.27 37.38 -8.44
N ASP A 30 12.57 38.16 -9.28
CA ASP A 30 11.15 37.91 -9.59
C ASP A 30 11.05 36.76 -10.60
N VAL A 31 10.17 35.79 -10.35
CA VAL A 31 9.97 34.64 -11.24
C VAL A 31 8.63 34.74 -11.94
N GLU A 32 8.64 34.69 -13.27
CA GLU A 32 7.45 34.71 -14.11
C GLU A 32 7.19 33.30 -14.68
N TYR A 33 5.94 32.85 -14.60
CA TYR A 33 5.50 31.55 -15.14
C TYR A 33 4.32 31.75 -16.07
N GLU A 34 4.37 31.11 -17.25
CA GLU A 34 3.21 30.90 -18.10
C GLU A 34 2.69 29.49 -17.84
N PHE A 35 1.42 29.37 -17.45
CA PHE A 35 0.78 28.08 -17.24
C PHE A 35 -0.54 28.01 -17.99
N GLU A 36 -0.89 26.81 -18.41
CA GLU A 36 -2.19 26.47 -18.99
C GLU A 36 -2.79 25.36 -18.14
N VAL A 37 -4.04 25.54 -17.73
CA VAL A 37 -4.80 24.47 -17.08
C VAL A 37 -5.27 23.53 -18.18
N LEU A 38 -4.68 22.34 -18.23
CA LEU A 38 -4.97 21.35 -19.27
C LEU A 38 -6.29 20.63 -19.01
N ASP A 39 -6.53 20.24 -17.76
CA ASP A 39 -7.70 19.47 -17.37
C ASP A 39 -8.04 19.66 -15.88
N VAL A 40 -9.26 19.27 -15.50
CA VAL A 40 -9.75 19.24 -14.12
C VAL A 40 -10.16 17.81 -13.77
N VAL A 41 -9.59 17.27 -12.69
CA VAL A 41 -9.87 15.91 -12.24
C VAL A 41 -10.90 15.95 -11.10
N ASP A 42 -12.14 15.57 -11.41
CA ASP A 42 -13.26 15.52 -10.44
C ASP A 42 -13.52 14.10 -9.90
N ASP A 43 -12.95 13.08 -10.53
CA ASP A 43 -13.10 11.68 -10.15
C ASP A 43 -12.11 11.30 -9.04
N ARG A 44 -12.59 10.61 -8.00
CA ARG A 44 -11.79 10.29 -6.80
C ARG A 44 -10.70 9.28 -7.09
N GLU A 45 -10.94 8.32 -7.97
CA GLU A 45 -9.94 7.33 -8.38
C GLU A 45 -8.81 8.02 -9.15
N GLN A 46 -9.13 8.89 -10.10
CA GLN A 46 -8.13 9.69 -10.81
C GLN A 46 -7.37 10.67 -9.90
N GLN A 47 -8.04 11.28 -8.91
CA GLN A 47 -7.38 12.11 -7.91
C GLN A 47 -6.38 11.29 -7.09
N ALA A 48 -6.76 10.08 -6.67
CA ALA A 48 -5.87 9.18 -5.94
C ALA A 48 -4.67 8.75 -6.81
N ALA A 49 -4.92 8.41 -8.08
CA ALA A 49 -3.88 8.03 -9.03
C ALA A 49 -2.86 9.17 -9.22
N GLY A 50 -3.34 10.41 -9.40
CA GLY A 50 -2.48 11.58 -9.51
C GLY A 50 -1.67 11.89 -8.23
N LEU A 51 -2.23 11.63 -7.05
CA LEU A 51 -1.48 11.72 -5.79
C LEU A 51 -0.35 10.69 -5.73
N PHE A 52 -0.63 9.43 -6.10
CA PHE A 52 0.41 8.41 -6.19
C PHE A 52 1.46 8.75 -7.25
N GLU A 53 1.08 9.33 -8.38
CA GLU A 53 2.01 9.81 -9.40
C GLU A 53 2.96 10.89 -8.84
N MET A 54 2.42 11.86 -8.10
CA MET A 54 3.24 12.91 -7.47
C MET A 54 4.24 12.36 -6.44
N TYR A 55 3.83 11.36 -5.64
CA TYR A 55 4.70 10.77 -4.62
C TYR A 55 5.72 9.77 -5.19
N LEU A 56 5.30 8.93 -6.13
CA LEU A 56 6.05 7.74 -6.54
C LEU A 56 6.60 7.84 -7.96
N GLY A 57 6.13 8.81 -8.75
CA GLY A 57 6.44 8.94 -10.18
C GLY A 57 5.82 7.85 -11.04
N LEU A 58 4.75 7.20 -10.57
CA LEU A 58 4.00 6.18 -11.28
C LEU A 58 2.53 6.22 -10.88
N GLU A 59 1.66 5.86 -11.82
CA GLU A 59 0.23 5.71 -11.63
C GLU A 59 -0.10 4.21 -11.39
N PRO A 60 -0.46 3.80 -10.17
CA PRO A 60 -0.82 2.42 -9.87
C PRO A 60 -2.27 2.11 -10.24
N GLU A 61 -2.59 0.83 -10.38
CA GLU A 61 -3.98 0.37 -10.53
C GLU A 61 -4.68 0.42 -9.17
N LEU A 62 -5.83 1.08 -9.13
CA LEU A 62 -6.60 1.31 -7.92
C LEU A 62 -8.09 1.39 -8.22
N TRP A 63 -8.91 1.11 -7.21
CA TRP A 63 -10.35 1.31 -7.25
C TRP A 63 -10.89 1.58 -5.85
N ILE A 64 -12.09 2.16 -5.77
CA ILE A 64 -12.79 2.40 -4.51
C ILE A 64 -13.99 1.46 -4.39
N GLU A 65 -14.12 0.79 -3.24
CA GLU A 65 -15.22 -0.14 -2.95
C GLU A 65 -15.68 0.02 -1.50
N THR A 66 -16.97 -0.19 -1.25
CA THR A 66 -17.57 -0.16 0.09
C THR A 66 -17.68 -1.58 0.63
N ASP A 67 -17.01 -1.86 1.74
CA ASP A 67 -16.99 -3.18 2.39
C ASP A 67 -17.72 -3.14 3.73
N GLU A 68 -18.38 -4.24 4.10
CA GLU A 68 -18.85 -4.50 5.46
C GLU A 68 -17.70 -5.13 6.28
N VAL A 69 -17.38 -4.55 7.43
CA VAL A 69 -16.26 -4.97 8.29
C VAL A 69 -16.77 -5.19 9.70
N GLU A 70 -16.47 -6.36 10.27
CA GLU A 70 -16.71 -6.64 11.68
C GLU A 70 -15.64 -5.94 12.54
N GLU A 71 -16.06 -5.04 13.44
CA GLU A 71 -15.18 -4.32 14.36
C GLU A 71 -15.65 -4.49 15.81
N GLU A 72 -14.69 -4.56 16.74
CA GLU A 72 -14.96 -4.58 18.18
C GLU A 72 -15.13 -3.15 18.69
N VAL A 73 -16.36 -2.77 19.05
CA VAL A 73 -16.70 -1.46 19.60
C VAL A 73 -16.97 -1.55 21.10
N PRO A 74 -16.49 -0.59 21.92
CA PRO A 74 -16.72 -0.59 23.36
C PRO A 74 -18.20 -0.31 23.65
N VAL A 75 -18.81 -1.13 24.50
CA VAL A 75 -20.19 -0.94 24.98
C VAL A 75 -20.23 0.24 25.95
N GLU A 76 -21.16 1.18 25.76
CA GLU A 76 -21.36 2.26 26.72
C GLU A 76 -21.88 1.67 28.04
N PRO A 77 -21.22 1.94 29.19
CA PRO A 77 -21.73 1.48 30.47
C PRO A 77 -23.08 2.14 30.75
N ASP A 78 -24.09 1.35 31.12
CA ASP A 78 -25.41 1.86 31.52
C ASP A 78 -25.24 2.95 32.61
N GLU A 79 -25.89 4.12 32.43
CA GLU A 79 -25.81 5.26 33.35
C GLU A 79 -26.28 4.93 34.79
N ASP A 80 -26.91 3.76 34.99
CA ASP A 80 -27.43 3.24 36.27
C ASP A 80 -26.55 2.12 36.89
N ALA A 81 -25.43 1.75 36.27
CA ALA A 81 -24.48 0.79 36.82
C ALA A 81 -23.59 1.48 37.88
N ASP A 82 -23.53 0.93 39.09
CA ASP A 82 -22.70 1.42 40.20
C ASP A 82 -21.27 1.73 39.70
N GLU A 83 -20.77 2.94 40.02
CA GLU A 83 -19.43 3.46 39.67
C GLU A 83 -18.31 2.60 40.28
N ASP A 84 -18.10 1.39 39.77
CA ASP A 84 -16.84 0.67 39.96
C ASP A 84 -15.83 1.25 38.95
N GLU A 85 -14.96 2.16 39.41
CA GLU A 85 -13.90 2.84 38.64
C GLU A 85 -12.87 1.88 37.98
N ASP A 86 -13.03 0.56 38.15
CA ASP A 86 -12.12 -0.51 37.73
C ASP A 86 -12.76 -1.54 36.77
N ALA A 87 -13.95 -1.29 36.22
CA ALA A 87 -14.57 -2.21 35.25
C ALA A 87 -13.80 -2.23 33.91
N GLU A 88 -13.40 -3.43 33.47
CA GLU A 88 -12.80 -3.62 32.15
C GLU A 88 -13.81 -3.25 31.05
N PRO A 89 -13.41 -2.53 29.99
CA PRO A 89 -14.32 -2.20 28.90
C PRO A 89 -14.84 -3.48 28.24
N GLU A 90 -16.16 -3.64 28.20
CA GLU A 90 -16.82 -4.68 27.42
C GLU A 90 -16.86 -4.26 25.95
N PHE A 91 -16.57 -5.19 25.04
CA PHE A 91 -16.60 -4.96 23.59
C PHE A 91 -17.69 -5.83 22.95
N GLU A 92 -18.39 -5.29 21.97
CA GLU A 92 -19.29 -6.04 21.10
C GLU A 92 -18.84 -5.94 19.63
N THR A 93 -19.11 -6.99 18.85
CA THR A 93 -18.81 -7.02 17.43
C THR A 93 -19.94 -6.36 16.65
N GLU A 94 -19.64 -5.27 15.95
CA GLU A 94 -20.56 -4.57 15.06
C GLU A 94 -20.07 -4.66 13.60
N VAL A 95 -21.00 -4.81 12.66
CA VAL A 95 -20.70 -4.73 11.22
C VAL A 95 -20.85 -3.28 10.79
N VAL A 96 -19.76 -2.66 10.34
CA VAL A 96 -19.73 -1.28 9.85
C VAL A 96 -19.38 -1.24 8.35
N GLU A 97 -20.05 -0.36 7.61
CA GLU A 97 -19.70 -0.09 6.21
C GLU A 97 -18.49 0.86 6.16
N LYS A 98 -17.46 0.47 5.41
CA LYS A 98 -16.25 1.29 5.18
C LYS A 98 -15.99 1.46 3.71
N GLU A 99 -15.68 2.68 3.32
CA GLU A 99 -15.19 2.98 1.98
C GLU A 99 -13.68 2.77 1.91
N THR A 100 -13.27 1.82 1.08
CA THR A 100 -11.88 1.36 0.96
C THR A 100 -11.32 1.74 -0.40
N LEU A 101 -10.14 2.35 -0.41
CA LEU A 101 -9.33 2.42 -1.62
C LEU A 101 -8.42 1.20 -1.69
N TYR A 102 -8.62 0.38 -2.71
CA TYR A 102 -7.77 -0.75 -3.02
C TYR A 102 -6.67 -0.32 -3.98
N LEU A 103 -5.45 -0.77 -3.71
CA LEU A 103 -4.24 -0.41 -4.45
C LEU A 103 -3.46 -1.68 -4.79
N GLU A 104 -3.22 -1.90 -6.08
CA GLU A 104 -2.35 -2.98 -6.53
C GLU A 104 -0.88 -2.55 -6.46
N ALA A 105 -0.13 -3.20 -5.57
CA ALA A 105 1.30 -2.98 -5.41
C ALA A 105 2.08 -3.66 -6.54
N THR A 106 2.63 -2.85 -7.44
CA THR A 106 3.59 -3.35 -8.43
C THR A 106 4.96 -3.65 -7.78
N PRO A 107 5.78 -4.57 -8.35
CA PRO A 107 7.14 -4.80 -7.87
C PRO A 107 8.03 -3.54 -7.88
N GLN A 108 7.76 -2.58 -8.77
CA GLN A 108 8.50 -1.33 -8.82
C GLN A 108 8.15 -0.42 -7.63
N MET A 109 6.88 -0.43 -7.22
CA MET A 109 6.39 0.31 -6.07
C MET A 109 6.94 -0.26 -4.76
N THR A 110 6.98 -1.58 -4.60
CA THR A 110 7.55 -2.22 -3.41
C THR A 110 9.06 -1.97 -3.27
N MET A 111 9.78 -1.79 -4.38
CA MET A 111 11.21 -1.43 -4.39
C MET A 111 11.46 0.08 -4.27
N ASN A 112 10.43 0.93 -4.39
CA ASN A 112 10.57 2.38 -4.29
C ASN A 112 10.94 2.77 -2.84
N GLN A 113 12.07 3.47 -2.67
CA GLN A 113 12.56 3.84 -1.33
C GLN A 113 11.64 4.83 -0.59
N GLN A 114 10.95 5.71 -1.32
CA GLN A 114 9.99 6.64 -0.73
C GLN A 114 8.76 5.87 -0.23
N TRP A 115 8.25 4.93 -1.02
CA TRP A 115 7.18 4.03 -0.61
C TRP A 115 7.56 3.21 0.63
N MET A 116 8.74 2.56 0.62
CA MET A 116 9.18 1.73 1.74
C MET A 116 9.30 2.51 3.06
N MET A 117 9.75 3.77 3.02
CA MET A 117 9.91 4.60 4.22
C MET A 117 8.67 5.41 4.57
N GLY A 118 7.79 5.65 3.60
CA GLY A 118 6.69 6.60 3.69
C GLY A 118 5.30 6.02 3.49
N LYS A 119 5.15 4.70 3.29
CA LYS A 119 3.85 4.04 2.99
C LYS A 119 2.74 4.48 3.94
N GLN A 120 3.03 4.55 5.24
CA GLN A 120 2.04 4.96 6.25
C GLN A 120 1.64 6.43 6.12
N GLN A 121 2.61 7.33 5.90
CA GLN A 121 2.32 8.75 5.71
C GLN A 121 1.56 9.00 4.39
N ILE A 122 2.01 8.37 3.30
CA ILE A 122 1.34 8.47 2.00
C ILE A 122 -0.09 7.93 2.12
N GLY A 123 -0.28 6.77 2.76
CA GLY A 123 -1.62 6.20 2.99
C GLY A 123 -2.54 7.14 3.78
N GLN A 124 -2.03 7.78 4.84
CA GLN A 124 -2.80 8.76 5.60
C GLN A 124 -3.14 10.00 4.76
N ASP A 125 -2.17 10.52 4.00
CA ASP A 125 -2.41 11.67 3.14
C ASP A 125 -3.45 11.35 2.06
N ILE A 126 -3.48 10.13 1.51
CA ILE A 126 -4.50 9.67 0.57
C ILE A 126 -5.87 9.59 1.26
N ILE A 127 -5.96 9.03 2.46
CA ILE A 127 -7.19 9.00 3.26
C ILE A 127 -7.74 10.41 3.45
N ASP A 128 -6.89 11.35 3.86
CA ASP A 128 -7.28 12.72 4.17
C ASP A 128 -7.72 13.51 2.92
N GLN A 129 -7.05 13.29 1.78
CA GLN A 129 -7.33 14.02 0.53
C GLN A 129 -8.53 13.43 -0.23
N ILE A 130 -8.63 12.11 -0.30
CA ILE A 130 -9.68 11.43 -1.06
C ILE A 130 -10.94 11.25 -0.21
N GLY A 131 -10.82 11.16 1.11
CA GLY A 131 -11.92 10.98 2.05
C GLY A 131 -12.44 9.55 2.14
N VAL A 132 -11.56 8.56 1.97
CA VAL A 132 -11.87 7.13 2.19
C VAL A 132 -11.56 6.74 3.64
N ASP A 133 -12.22 5.72 4.19
CA ASP A 133 -12.00 5.29 5.56
C ASP A 133 -10.68 4.53 5.74
N ARG A 134 -10.23 3.85 4.69
CA ARG A 134 -8.97 3.08 4.70
C ARG A 134 -8.40 2.86 3.30
N VAL A 135 -7.12 2.54 3.27
CA VAL A 135 -6.39 2.12 2.05
C VAL A 135 -5.87 0.71 2.26
N ILE A 136 -6.23 -0.21 1.37
CA ILE A 136 -5.70 -1.58 1.32
C ILE A 136 -4.71 -1.68 0.17
N VAL A 137 -3.50 -2.14 0.49
CA VAL A 137 -2.46 -2.36 -0.50
C VAL A 137 -2.27 -3.86 -0.65
N GLN A 138 -2.57 -4.38 -1.84
CA GLN A 138 -2.49 -5.80 -2.16
C GLN A 138 -1.48 -6.08 -3.26
N GLU A 139 -0.79 -7.21 -3.18
CA GLU A 139 0.06 -7.72 -4.24
C GLU A 139 -0.70 -8.85 -4.93
N VAL A 140 -0.87 -8.75 -6.25
CA VAL A 140 -1.48 -9.82 -7.05
C VAL A 140 -0.38 -10.77 -7.50
N ILE A 141 -0.42 -12.00 -6.99
CA ILE A 141 0.43 -13.10 -7.45
C ILE A 141 -0.45 -14.04 -8.25
N ASP A 142 -0.50 -13.84 -9.55
CA ASP A 142 -1.15 -14.79 -10.44
C ASP A 142 -0.37 -16.10 -10.39
N GLY A 143 -1.06 -17.18 -10.02
CA GLY A 143 -0.51 -18.53 -10.05
C GLY A 143 0.02 -18.80 -11.45
N MET A 144 1.34 -18.82 -11.60
CA MET A 144 1.99 -19.23 -12.83
C MET A 144 1.44 -20.59 -13.24
N GLY A 145 0.56 -20.61 -14.24
CA GLY A 145 0.28 -21.79 -15.02
C GLY A 145 1.58 -22.25 -15.66
N GLY A 146 2.30 -23.14 -14.97
CA GLY A 146 3.30 -24.05 -15.51
C GLY A 146 4.22 -23.52 -16.61
N MET A 147 4.89 -22.38 -16.45
CA MET A 147 6.12 -22.14 -17.22
C MET A 147 7.29 -22.85 -16.54
N GLY A 148 7.24 -24.18 -16.63
CA GLY A 148 8.39 -25.03 -16.47
C GLY A 148 9.46 -24.61 -17.47
N MET A 149 10.63 -24.27 -16.94
CA MET A 149 11.92 -24.24 -17.61
C MET A 149 11.93 -24.93 -19.00
N PRO A 150 12.12 -24.19 -20.11
CA PRO A 150 12.31 -24.78 -21.45
C PRO A 150 13.71 -25.40 -21.59
N GLY A 151 14.08 -26.28 -20.66
CA GLY A 151 15.44 -26.82 -20.50
C GLY A 151 15.52 -28.32 -20.24
N MET A 152 14.41 -29.05 -20.11
CA MET A 152 14.44 -30.52 -20.02
C MET A 152 13.58 -31.18 -21.09
N MET A 153 14.13 -31.19 -22.31
CA MET A 153 13.80 -32.21 -23.29
C MET A 153 14.29 -33.55 -22.73
N GLY A 154 13.40 -34.35 -22.14
CA GLY A 154 13.84 -35.56 -21.45
C GLY A 154 12.77 -36.46 -20.85
N GLY A 155 11.74 -36.81 -21.62
CA GLY A 155 11.09 -38.12 -21.46
C GLY A 155 9.81 -38.17 -20.62
N MET A 156 8.73 -38.52 -21.33
CA MET A 156 7.69 -39.46 -20.90
C MET A 156 6.65 -38.95 -19.89
N GLY A 157 5.38 -38.95 -20.31
CA GLY A 157 4.22 -38.96 -19.42
C GLY A 157 3.43 -37.66 -19.32
N GLY A 158 3.01 -37.11 -20.47
CA GLY A 158 1.92 -36.12 -20.50
C GLY A 158 0.59 -36.85 -20.54
N GLY A 159 -0.09 -36.86 -19.41
CA GLY A 159 -1.43 -37.39 -19.19
C GLY A 159 -1.84 -37.04 -17.77
N ASP A 160 -2.63 -35.97 -17.66
CA ASP A 160 -3.67 -35.82 -16.66
C ASP A 160 -3.27 -35.79 -15.17
N ILE A 161 -2.77 -34.63 -14.72
CA ILE A 161 -2.90 -34.25 -13.29
C ILE A 161 -4.35 -33.83 -12.98
N GLU A 162 -5.11 -33.37 -13.99
CA GLU A 162 -6.50 -32.97 -13.86
C GLU A 162 -7.45 -34.18 -13.70
N GLU A 163 -7.27 -35.26 -14.48
CA GLU A 163 -8.03 -36.52 -14.31
C GLU A 163 -7.62 -37.27 -13.03
N ALA A 164 -6.35 -37.15 -12.59
CA ALA A 164 -5.90 -37.76 -11.34
C ALA A 164 -6.49 -37.11 -10.06
N LEU A 165 -6.98 -35.87 -10.16
CA LEU A 165 -7.71 -35.19 -9.09
C LEU A 165 -9.22 -35.47 -9.14
N GLU A 166 -9.79 -35.72 -10.31
CA GLU A 166 -11.20 -36.14 -10.45
C GLU A 166 -11.47 -37.58 -9.98
N ASP A 167 -10.48 -38.48 -10.07
CA ASP A 167 -10.59 -39.85 -9.53
C ASP A 167 -10.24 -39.97 -8.03
N ALA A 168 -9.84 -38.87 -7.39
CA ALA A 168 -9.57 -38.82 -5.95
C ALA A 168 -10.78 -38.25 -5.20
N ASP A 169 -11.90 -39.00 -5.22
CA ASP A 169 -12.99 -38.84 -4.25
C ASP A 169 -12.44 -39.22 -2.86
N VAL A 170 -11.78 -38.27 -2.22
CA VAL A 170 -11.33 -38.38 -0.84
C VAL A 170 -12.52 -38.01 0.04
N ASP A 171 -13.31 -39.01 0.44
CA ASP A 171 -14.39 -38.83 1.40
C ASP A 171 -13.79 -38.36 2.74
N ALA A 172 -14.13 -37.13 3.15
CA ALA A 172 -13.60 -36.53 4.38
C ALA A 172 -13.93 -37.34 5.63
N ASP A 173 -15.00 -38.14 5.59
CA ASP A 173 -15.40 -39.03 6.68
C ASP A 173 -14.46 -40.26 6.82
N GLU A 174 -13.84 -40.75 5.73
CA GLU A 174 -12.88 -41.89 5.79
C GLU A 174 -11.54 -41.48 6.42
N ILE A 175 -11.11 -40.22 6.22
CA ILE A 175 -9.88 -39.68 6.83
C ILE A 175 -10.01 -39.57 8.35
N VAL A 176 -11.20 -39.21 8.85
CA VAL A 176 -11.46 -39.07 10.29
C VAL A 176 -11.42 -40.44 10.97
N ASP A 177 -12.03 -41.46 10.35
CA ASP A 177 -11.99 -42.84 10.87
C ASP A 177 -10.56 -43.43 10.87
N GLU A 178 -9.70 -43.07 9.89
CA GLU A 178 -8.29 -43.47 9.88
C GLU A 178 -7.44 -42.78 10.97
N LEU A 179 -7.77 -41.52 11.31
CA LEU A 179 -7.09 -40.78 12.38
C LEU A 179 -7.49 -41.28 13.77
N GLU A 180 -8.76 -41.63 14.00
CA GLU A 180 -9.22 -42.16 15.29
C GLU A 180 -8.78 -43.62 15.53
N GLY A 181 -8.55 -44.41 14.46
CA GLY A 181 -8.01 -45.77 14.55
C GLY A 181 -6.50 -45.86 14.82
N ALA A 182 -5.75 -44.76 14.68
CA ALA A 182 -4.30 -44.71 14.91
C ALA A 182 -3.91 -44.43 16.37
N GLU A 183 -4.89 -44.22 17.26
CA GLU A 183 -4.67 -43.93 18.70
C GLU A 183 -4.83 -45.14 19.65
N GLU A 184 -4.89 -46.39 19.14
CA GLU A 184 -4.77 -47.62 19.98
C GLU A 184 -3.41 -48.35 19.85
#